data_AF-A0A962VV40-F1
#
_entry.id   AF-A0A962VV40-F1
#
_cell.length_a   1.000
_cell.length_b   1.000
_cell.length_c   1.000
_cell.angle_alpha   90.00
_cell.angle_beta   90.00
_cell.angle_gamma   90.00
#
_symmetry.space_group_name_H-M   'P 1'
#
loop_
_entity.id
_entity.type
_entity.pdbx_description
1 polymer ?
#
loop_
_entity_poly.entity_id
_entity_poly.type
_entity_poly.pdbx_seq_one_letter_code
_entity_poly.pdbx_strand_id
1 'polypeptide(L)' 'MSAVISPLRQHLPGVDKVHPRHKVRFVTAASLFDGHDASINIIRRMLQSAGAEVIHLGHNRSVDD' A
#
# COMPACT_ATOMS: atom_id res chain seq x y z
N MET A 1 -37.24 25.12 6.90
CA MET A 1 -36.89 23.89 7.64
C MET A 1 -36.48 22.81 6.63
N SER A 2 -35.34 22.98 5.95
CA SER A 2 -34.88 22.04 4.91
C SER A 2 -33.80 21.13 5.51
N ALA A 3 -34.08 19.82 5.51
CA ALA A 3 -33.20 18.78 6.02
C ALA A 3 -32.01 18.60 5.06
N VAL A 4 -30.82 19.00 5.51
CA VAL A 4 -29.57 18.71 4.80
C VAL A 4 -29.15 17.29 5.17
N ILE A 5 -29.46 16.35 4.28
CA ILE A 5 -29.04 14.96 4.34
C ILE A 5 -27.52 14.95 4.13
N SER A 6 -26.76 14.90 5.23
CA SER A 6 -25.33 14.62 5.18
C SER A 6 -25.14 13.19 4.66
N PRO A 7 -24.29 12.93 3.66
CA PRO A 7 -24.03 11.58 3.23
C PRO A 7 -23.36 10.85 4.40
N LEU A 8 -24.03 9.80 4.87
CA LEU A 8 -23.47 8.79 5.76
C LEU A 8 -22.21 8.22 5.10
N ARG A 9 -21.07 8.86 5.35
CA ARG A 9 -19.76 8.24 5.15
C ARG A 9 -19.72 7.12 6.17
N GLN A 10 -19.97 5.90 5.69
CA GLN A 10 -19.91 4.67 6.46
C GLN A 10 -18.52 4.58 7.12
N HIS A 11 -18.40 5.13 8.32
CA HIS A 11 -17.34 4.77 9.24
C HIS A 11 -17.75 3.41 9.77
N LEU A 12 -17.31 2.35 9.08
CA LEU A 12 -17.39 0.99 9.61
C LEU A 12 -16.60 1.00 10.92
N PRO A 13 -17.25 0.81 12.09
CA PRO A 13 -16.54 0.78 13.36
C PRO A 13 -15.63 -0.46 13.35
N GLY A 14 -14.32 -0.24 13.43
CA GLY A 14 -13.32 -1.32 13.49
C GLY A 14 -12.19 -1.26 12.48
N VAL A 15 -12.14 -0.27 11.57
CA VAL A 15 -10.97 -0.02 10.72
C VAL A 15 -10.51 1.41 10.89
N ASP A 16 -9.74 1.66 11.96
CA ASP A 16 -9.04 2.92 12.13
C ASP A 16 -8.05 3.08 10.98
N LYS A 17 -8.22 4.15 10.21
CA LYS A 17 -7.26 4.51 9.17
C LYS A 17 -5.95 4.88 9.85
N VAL A 18 -4.97 3.99 9.80
CA VAL A 18 -3.61 4.23 10.28
C VAL A 18 -3.02 5.34 9.41
N HIS A 19 -2.90 6.54 9.98
CA HIS A 19 -2.17 7.63 9.37
C HIS A 19 -0.75 7.61 9.96
N PRO A 20 0.28 7.24 9.19
CA PRO A 20 1.63 7.23 9.71
C PRO A 20 2.06 8.67 10.04
N ARG A 21 2.73 8.86 11.19
CA ARG A 21 3.27 10.19 11.59
C ARG A 21 4.36 10.70 10.64
N HIS A 22 4.98 9.80 9.88
CA HIS A 22 6.07 10.09 8.96
C HIS A 22 5.74 9.59 7.56
N LYS A 23 6.37 10.17 6.54
CA LYS A 23 6.31 9.65 5.17
C LYS A 23 6.94 8.26 5.13
N VAL A 24 6.12 7.24 4.87
CA VAL A 24 6.58 5.85 4.79
C VAL A 24 7.01 5.55 3.35
N ARG A 25 8.21 5.00 3.20
CA ARG A 25 8.81 4.65 1.92
C ARG A 25 9.20 3.17 1.94
N PHE A 26 8.77 2.42 0.94
CA PHE A 26 9.08 1.00 0.78
C PHE A 26 9.95 0.77 -0.45
N VAL A 27 10.88 -0.17 -0.33
CA VAL A 27 11.54 -0.81 -1.47
C VAL A 27 10.96 -2.20 -1.61
N THR A 28 10.51 -2.58 -2.82
CA THR A 28 9.94 -3.90 -3.09
C THR A 28 10.67 -4.61 -4.20
N ALA A 29 10.95 -5.90 -4.02
CA ALA A 29 11.58 -6.76 -5.03
C ALA A 29 11.12 -8.21 -4.84
N ALA A 30 11.14 -9.02 -5.90
CA ALA A 30 11.14 -10.46 -5.77
C ALA A 30 12.57 -10.97 -5.55
N SER A 31 12.69 -12.07 -4.81
CA SER A 31 14.00 -12.66 -4.45
C SER A 31 14.79 -13.13 -5.68
N LEU A 32 16.07 -13.47 -5.48
CA LEU A 32 16.93 -13.98 -6.54
C LEU A 32 16.37 -15.30 -7.10
N PHE A 33 16.32 -15.41 -8.43
CA PHE A 33 15.71 -16.52 -9.17
C PHE A 33 14.21 -16.73 -8.96
N ASP A 34 13.51 -15.74 -8.39
CA ASP A 34 12.06 -15.75 -8.29
C ASP A 34 11.44 -14.89 -9.39
N GLY A 35 10.80 -15.55 -10.37
CA GLY A 35 10.05 -14.91 -11.45
C GLY A 35 8.60 -14.58 -11.10
N HIS A 36 8.12 -14.88 -9.89
CA HIS A 36 6.72 -14.74 -9.51
C HIS A 36 6.41 -13.35 -8.96
N ASP A 37 6.48 -12.33 -9.82
CA ASP A 37 6.25 -10.94 -9.43
C ASP A 37 4.77 -10.55 -9.26
N ALA A 38 3.84 -11.48 -9.50
CA ALA A 38 2.40 -11.25 -9.38
C ALA A 38 2.02 -10.76 -7.97
N SER A 39 2.52 -11.43 -6.93
CA SER A 39 2.25 -11.07 -5.53
C SER A 39 2.84 -9.71 -5.18
N ILE A 40 4.08 -9.43 -5.57
CA ILE A 40 4.74 -8.16 -5.24
C ILE A 40 4.09 -6.98 -5.99
N ASN A 41 3.55 -7.23 -7.19
CA ASN A 41 2.76 -6.28 -7.95
C ASN A 41 1.43 -5.93 -7.27
N ILE A 42 0.76 -6.90 -6.63
CA ILE A 42 -0.47 -6.63 -5.86
C ILE A 42 -0.14 -5.83 -4.59
N ILE A 43 0.87 -6.27 -3.84
CA ILE A 43 1.27 -5.64 -2.58
C ILE A 43 1.69 -4.19 -2.81
N ARG A 44 2.51 -3.90 -3.82
CA ARG A 44 2.93 -2.51 -4.08
C ARG A 44 1.75 -1.60 -4.42
N ARG A 45 0.72 -2.11 -5.10
CA ARG A 45 -0.50 -1.34 -5.40
C ARG A 45 -1.31 -1.05 -4.15
N MET A 46 -1.42 -2.02 -3.23
CA MET A 46 -2.06 -1.82 -1.93
C MET A 46 -1.31 -0.77 -1.09
N LEU A 47 0.02 -0.85 -1.04
CA LEU A 47 0.87 0.12 -0.33
C LEU A 47 0.72 1.53 -0.90
N GLN A 48 0.75 1.67 -2.23
CA GLN A 48 0.52 2.95 -2.89
C GLN A 48 -0.89 3.48 -2.62
N SER A 49 -1.91 2.62 -2.67
CA SER A 49 -3.30 3.00 -2.33
C SER A 49 -3.46 3.43 -0.88
N ALA A 50 -2.62 2.93 0.03
CA ALA A 50 -2.58 3.33 1.43
C ALA A 50 -1.78 4.63 1.66
N GLY A 51 -1.17 5.20 0.61
CA GLY A 51 -0.41 6.46 0.67
C GLY A 51 1.08 6.31 0.92
N ALA A 52 1.64 5.09 0.82
CA ALA A 52 3.08 4.89 0.93
C ALA A 52 3.80 5.15 -0.40
N GLU A 53 5.00 5.71 -0.33
CA GLU A 53 5.90 5.83 -1.49
C GLU A 53 6.55 4.47 -1.73
N VAL A 54 6.51 3.95 -2.96
CA VAL A 54 7.07 2.62 -3.27
C VAL A 54 8.06 2.71 -4.42
N ILE A 55 9.30 2.27 -4.16
CA ILE A 55 10.34 2.03 -5.16
C ILE A 55 10.34 0.54 -5.46
N HIS A 56 9.92 0.15 -6.66
CA HIS A 56 9.86 -1.26 -7.06
C HIS A 56 11.07 -1.63 -7.92
N LEU A 57 11.84 -2.62 -7.50
CA LEU A 57 13.07 -3.07 -8.18
C LEU A 57 12.85 -4.24 -9.13
N GLY A 58 11.62 -4.75 -9.27
CA GLY A 58 11.28 -5.88 -10.12
C GLY A 58 11.55 -7.24 -9.47
N HIS A 59 11.86 -8.24 -10.30
CA HIS A 59 12.13 -9.62 -9.89
C HIS A 59 13.61 -9.98 -10.06
N ASN A 60 14.03 -11.14 -9.52
CA ASN A 60 15.42 -11.62 -9.55
C ASN A 60 16.43 -10.65 -8.93
N ARG A 61 16.14 -10.15 -7.72
CA ARG A 61 17.07 -9.28 -6.98
C ARG A 61 17.73 -10.04 -5.83
N SER A 62 19.06 -10.06 -5.83
CA SER A 62 19.86 -10.50 -4.69
C SER A 62 20.02 -9.38 -3.66
N VAL A 63 20.39 -9.74 -2.45
CA VAL A 63 21.04 -8.82 -1.51
C VAL A 63 22.52 -8.76 -1.91
N ASP A 64 23.09 -7.57 -1.93
CA ASP A 64 24.53 -7.33 -2.10
C ASP A 64 25.09 -6.94 -0.72
N ASP A 65 26.31 -7.36 -0.41
CA ASP A 65 26.96 -7.14 0.91
C ASP A 65 27.45 -5.69 1.10
#